data_AF-A0A944KLR6-F1
#
_entry.id   AF-A0A944KLR6-F1
#
_cell.length_a   1.000
_cell.length_b   1.000
_cell.length_c   1.000
_cell.angle_alpha   90.00
_cell.angle_beta   90.00
_cell.angle_gamma   90.00
#
_symmetry.space_group_name_H-M   'P 1'
#
loop_
_entity.id
_entity.type
_entity.pdbx_description
1 polymer ?
#
loop_
_entity_poly.entity_id
_entity_poly.type
_entity_poly.pdbx_seq_one_letter_code
_entity_poly.pdbx_strand_id
1 'polypeptide(L)' 'MADLGKLLQVSMHRRHLTAQALAERTGIRTPRIRAFAQDGASGPVRPTEQELAELADALGLPLSEVLHAAQVPVPAPA' A
#
# COMPACT_ATOMS: atom_id res chain seq x y z
N MET A 1 -10.44 -9.51 8.15
CA MET A 1 -10.09 -8.08 8.22
C MET A 1 -8.92 -7.87 7.28
N ALA A 2 -9.16 -7.22 6.15
CA ALA A 2 -8.11 -6.85 5.21
C ALA A 2 -7.41 -5.61 5.79
N ASP A 3 -6.09 -5.68 5.95
CA ASP A 3 -5.28 -4.63 6.55
C ASP A 3 -4.11 -4.34 5.61
N LEU A 4 -4.06 -3.12 5.09
CA LEU A 4 -3.01 -2.68 4.17
C LEU A 4 -1.62 -2.83 4.80
N GLY A 5 -1.45 -2.52 6.09
CA GLY A 5 -0.16 -2.63 6.75
C GLY A 5 0.35 -4.06 6.75
N LYS A 6 -0.52 -5.02 7.10
CA LYS A 6 -0.21 -6.45 7.04
C LYS A 6 0.06 -6.93 5.62
N LEU A 7 -0.71 -6.48 4.62
CA LEU A 7 -0.49 -6.82 3.22
C LEU A 7 0.91 -6.37 2.75
N LEU A 8 1.27 -5.12 3.07
CA LEU A 8 2.57 -4.55 2.74
C LEU A 8 3.70 -5.33 3.43
N GLN A 9 3.62 -5.57 4.74
CA GLN A 9 4.64 -6.30 5.48
C GLN A 9 4.86 -7.72 4.94
N VAL A 10 3.78 -8.47 4.68
CA VAL A 10 3.88 -9.84 4.15
C VAL A 10 4.47 -9.84 2.75
N SER A 11 4.03 -8.93 1.88
CA SER A 11 4.49 -8.85 0.50
C SER A 11 5.95 -8.42 0.41
N MET A 12 6.34 -7.45 1.24
CA MET A 12 7.74 -7.02 1.38
C MET A 12 8.63 -8.16 1.88
N HIS A 13 8.19 -8.88 2.90
CA HIS A 13 8.95 -10.01 3.44
C HIS A 13 9.13 -11.12 2.42
N ARG A 14 8.06 -11.52 1.71
CA ARG A 14 8.12 -12.56 0.66
C ARG A 14 9.02 -12.20 -0.51
N ARG A 15 9.16 -10.90 -0.82
CA ARG A 15 9.93 -10.39 -1.97
C ARG A 15 11.29 -9.81 -1.56
N HIS A 16 11.67 -9.93 -0.28
CA HIS A 16 12.87 -9.32 0.29
C HIS A 16 13.00 -7.81 -0.01
N LEU A 17 11.87 -7.09 -0.06
CA LEU A 17 11.83 -5.66 -0.35
C LEU A 17 11.91 -4.83 0.93
N THR A 18 12.68 -3.75 0.88
CA THR A 18 12.72 -2.74 1.93
C THR A 18 11.77 -1.58 1.60
N ALA A 19 11.41 -0.78 2.61
CA ALA A 19 10.59 0.42 2.38
C ALA A 19 11.29 1.42 1.45
N GLN A 20 12.63 1.45 1.46
CA GLN A 20 13.42 2.26 0.54
C GLN A 20 13.34 1.74 -0.89
N ALA A 21 13.49 0.43 -1.10
CA ALA A 21 13.38 -0.16 -2.44
C ALA A 21 11.98 0.07 -3.04
N LEU A 22 10.94 0.02 -2.21
CA LEU A 22 9.59 0.40 -2.61
C LEU A 22 9.47 1.88 -2.95
N ALA A 23 10.10 2.76 -2.18
CA ALA A 23 10.11 4.20 -2.45
C ALA A 23 10.79 4.53 -3.79
N GLU A 24 11.90 3.86 -4.09
CA GLU A 24 12.61 4.02 -5.37
C GLU A 24 11.76 3.56 -6.56
N ARG A 25 10.94 2.51 -6.38
CA ARG A 25 10.09 1.96 -7.45
C ARG A 25 8.78 2.70 -7.66
N THR A 26 8.20 3.25 -6.59
CA THR A 26 6.87 3.91 -6.62
C THR A 26 6.96 5.43 -6.67
N GLY A 27 8.13 6.01 -6.40
CA GLY A 27 8.29 7.46 -6.18
C GLY A 27 7.68 7.96 -4.86
N ILE A 28 7.06 7.09 -4.06
CA ILE A 28 6.49 7.44 -2.75
C ILE A 28 7.62 7.61 -1.75
N ARG A 29 7.59 8.69 -0.96
CA ARG A 29 8.63 8.93 0.06
C ARG A 29 8.68 7.78 1.08
N THR A 30 9.88 7.29 1.38
CA THR A 30 10.12 6.20 2.35
C THR A 30 9.36 6.34 3.69
N PRO A 31 9.28 7.54 4.32
CA PRO A 31 8.50 7.71 5.55
C PRO A 31 7.01 7.39 5.39
N ARG A 32 6.42 7.68 4.23
CA ARG A 32 5.01 7.35 3.94
C ARG A 32 4.83 5.84 3.80
N ILE A 33 5.73 5.17 3.08
CA ILE A 33 5.68 3.70 2.95
C ILE A 33 5.78 3.02 4.33
N ARG A 34 6.65 3.53 5.20
CA ARG A 34 6.73 3.04 6.60
C ARG A 34 5.42 3.26 7.35
N ALA A 35 4.80 4.44 7.23
CA ALA A 35 3.50 4.72 7.85
C ALA A 35 2.41 3.77 7.33
N PHE A 36 2.33 3.53 6.01
CA PHE A 36 1.38 2.58 5.45
C PHE A 36 1.61 1.15 5.95
N ALA A 37 2.87 0.74 6.08
CA ALA A 37 3.21 -0.59 6.58
C ALA A 37 2.92 -0.75 8.08
N GLN A 38 3.03 0.31 8.88
CA GLN A 38 2.82 0.28 10.34
C GLN A 38 1.36 0.51 10.74
N ASP A 39 0.73 1.53 10.17
CA ASP A 39 -0.59 2.02 10.57
C ASP A 39 -1.70 1.65 9.56
N GLY A 40 -1.33 1.02 8.45
CA GLY A 40 -2.26 0.70 7.37
C GLY A 40 -2.86 1.95 6.72
N ALA A 41 -4.04 1.79 6.12
CA ALA A 41 -4.78 2.90 5.50
C ALA A 41 -5.61 3.72 6.51
N SER A 42 -5.73 3.24 7.76
CA SER A 42 -6.49 3.89 8.83
C SER A 42 -5.65 4.83 9.71
N GLY A 43 -4.33 4.87 9.49
CA GLY A 43 -3.40 5.73 10.19
C GLY A 43 -3.54 7.23 9.88
N PRO A 44 -2.72 8.08 10.55
CA PRO A 44 -2.70 9.52 10.31
C PRO A 44 -2.23 9.87 8.90
N VAL A 45 -1.44 9.00 8.28
CA VAL A 45 -0.98 9.13 6.89
C VAL A 45 -1.80 8.20 6.02
N ARG A 46 -2.82 8.74 5.34
CA ARG A 46 -3.65 7.96 4.42
C ARG A 46 -3.01 7.88 3.03
N PRO A 47 -2.96 6.69 2.42
CA PRO A 47 -2.53 6.53 1.03
C PRO A 47 -3.61 7.05 0.08
N THR A 48 -3.20 7.65 -1.04
CA THR A 48 -4.11 8.01 -2.14
C THR A 48 -4.35 6.81 -3.05
N GLU A 49 -5.39 6.85 -3.88
CA GLU A 49 -5.64 5.80 -4.89
C GLU A 49 -4.45 5.61 -5.83
N GLN A 50 -3.80 6.71 -6.24
CA GLN A 50 -2.59 6.66 -7.05
C GLN A 50 -1.47 5.93 -6.31
N GLU A 51 -1.22 6.26 -5.04
CA GLU A 51 -0.20 5.59 -4.24
C GLU A 51 -0.51 4.09 -4.06
N LEU A 52 -1.78 3.72 -3.92
CA LEU A 52 -2.20 2.31 -3.86
C LEU A 52 -1.97 1.58 -5.19
N ALA A 53 -2.16 2.26 -6.33
CA ALA A 53 -1.85 1.72 -7.65
C ALA A 53 -0.34 1.51 -7.84
N GLU A 54 0.48 2.49 -7.48
CA GLU A 54 1.94 2.36 -7.51
C GLU A 54 2.42 1.22 -6.60
N LEU A 55 1.84 1.09 -5.39
CA LEU A 55 2.14 -0.02 -4.48
C LEU A 55 1.74 -1.38 -5.06
N ALA A 56 0.57 -1.46 -5.71
CA ALA A 56 0.11 -2.69 -6.35
C ALA A 56 1.07 -3.13 -7.46
N ASP A 57 1.46 -2.20 -8.33
CA ASP A 57 2.40 -2.47 -9.43
C ASP A 57 3.78 -2.85 -8.89
N ALA A 58 4.33 -2.07 -7.96
CA ALA A 58 5.62 -2.37 -7.36
C ALA A 58 5.61 -3.73 -6.63
N LEU A 59 4.53 -4.05 -5.93
CA LEU A 59 4.38 -5.34 -5.25
C LEU A 59 3.87 -6.44 -6.15
N GLY A 60 3.67 -6.22 -7.46
CA GLY A 60 3.09 -7.19 -8.39
C GLY A 60 1.86 -7.89 -7.80
N LEU A 61 0.97 -7.12 -7.18
CA LEU A 61 -0.31 -7.53 -6.61
C LEU A 61 -1.44 -6.95 -7.46
N PRO A 62 -2.60 -7.61 -7.52
CA PRO A 62 -3.77 -7.03 -8.15
C PRO A 62 -4.22 -5.77 -7.39
N LEU A 63 -4.48 -4.69 -8.12
CA LEU A 63 -4.95 -3.41 -7.55
C LEU A 63 -6.20 -3.60 -6.67
N SER A 64 -7.12 -4.49 -7.05
CA SER A 64 -8.33 -4.78 -6.29
C SER A 64 -8.04 -5.32 -4.87
N GLU A 65 -6.99 -6.13 -4.71
CA GLU A 65 -6.57 -6.65 -3.41
C GLU A 65 -6.00 -5.54 -2.52
N VAL A 66 -5.21 -4.64 -3.12
CA VAL A 66 -4.63 -3.49 -2.42
C VAL A 66 -5.70 -2.47 -2.01
N LEU A 67 -6.65 -2.15 -2.90
CA LEU A 67 -7.80 -1.27 -2.60
C LEU A 67 -8.69 -1.87 -1.51
N HIS A 68 -8.98 -3.18 -1.58
CA HIS A 68 -9.74 -3.88 -0.55
C HIS A 68 -9.03 -3.85 0.81
N ALA A 69 -7.72 -4.07 0.84
CA ALA A 69 -6.91 -3.99 2.06
C ALA A 69 -6.81 -2.58 2.63
N ALA A 70 -6.86 -1.56 1.78
CA ALA A 70 -6.89 -0.17 2.20
C ALA A 70 -8.28 0.29 2.69
N GLN A 71 -9.33 -0.55 2.53
CA GLN A 71 -10.72 -0.19 2.82
C GLN A 71 -11.11 1.17 2.22
N VAL A 72 -10.49 1.54 1.10
CA VAL A 72 -10.89 2.75 0.37
C VAL A 72 -12.27 2.43 -0.20
N PRO A 73 -13.32 3.17 0.17
CA PRO A 73 -14.59 3.02 -0.50
C PRO A 73 -14.35 3.45 -1.95
N VAL A 74 -14.42 2.50 -2.88
CA VAL A 74 -14.58 2.82 -4.29
C VAL A 74 -15.84 3.68 -4.36
N PRO A 75 -15.78 4.95 -4.81
CA PRO A 75 -16.98 5.74 -4.94
C PRO A 75 -17.91 4.99 -5.91
N ALA A 76 -19.05 4.54 -5.40
CA ALA A 76 -20.07 3.91 -6.21
C ALA A 76 -20.50 4.91 -7.30
N PRO A 77 -20.63 4.48 -8.57
CA PRO A 77 -21.18 5.36 -9.59
C PRO A 77 -22.61 5.74 -9.20
N ALA A 78 -22.90 7.05 -9.23
CA ALA A 78 -24.22 7.61 -9.01
C ALA A 78 -25.18 7.28 -10.16
#